data_AF-A0A933LTF5-F1
#
_entry.id   AF-A0A933LTF5-F1
#
_cell.length_a   1.000
_cell.length_b   1.000
_cell.length_c   1.000
_cell.angle_alpha   90.00
_cell.angle_beta   90.00
_cell.angle_gamma   90.00
#
_symmetry.space_group_name_H-M   'P 1'
#
loop_
_entity.id
_entity.type
_entity.pdbx_description
1 polymer ?
#
loop_
_entity_poly.entity_id
_entity_poly.type
_entity_poly.pdbx_seq_one_letter_code
_entity_poly.pdbx_strand_id
1 'polypeptide(L)'
;MKISRFLAATLLFAAVSTGAQAQRGGTSAVDLADLALSLNRIQEPELSERDMSRALDELVGQARKALAGVTDPARRVARLNEVLLAGRQVSYLSNKYWRDSTLAASLLRKQGNCLSTTTLYVVVGAELDLPIHAVLIPKHAFARYEDENVSINIETTSGGAEKPDEEYREWFFYPQVEVETQGYGRSLTRAEFASVLHHYAGRHLYQLERHEEALAQVEEARKLWPDNPGYELERLLVLYDGLGRREEALAGYELLLRSTASVEVRTSALLGLAGDRHARGGEDEALAMLRPAYGMAPKYLQARILSLMASCYRTQRRFGEALQCQELSTVLEGEAEDYTGLAIYYKNADRLDDAIWALEQSLAKNPENWNTRLILAGYMIRAGREEDGWKMKETVEAPRVEVEFFETNMAWFYGSVGKKAEFLEHLGKALDLSQSAHILSYIETEVDFDRYREDPDFRALVEKHRRRLMGDGR
;
A
#
# COMPACT_ATOMS: atom_id res chain seq x y z
N MET A 1 40.66 -2.71 -27.58
CA MET A 1 40.13 -3.42 -28.78
C MET A 1 38.82 -4.08 -28.37
N LYS A 2 37.68 -3.44 -28.59
CA LYS A 2 36.82 -3.51 -29.79
C LYS A 2 36.10 -4.86 -29.98
N ILE A 3 34.78 -4.83 -29.71
CA ILE A 3 33.66 -5.23 -30.60
C ILE A 3 33.08 -6.68 -30.50
N SER A 4 31.91 -6.76 -29.82
CA SER A 4 30.57 -7.28 -30.20
C SER A 4 30.31 -8.67 -30.82
N ARG A 5 29.28 -9.37 -30.28
CA ARG A 5 27.99 -9.84 -30.90
C ARG A 5 27.46 -11.09 -30.16
N PHE A 6 26.36 -11.04 -29.41
CA PHE A 6 24.96 -11.31 -29.81
C PHE A 6 24.75 -12.54 -30.72
N LEU A 7 24.12 -13.61 -30.20
CA LEU A 7 22.91 -14.22 -30.77
C LEU A 7 22.28 -15.31 -29.86
N ALA A 8 20.98 -15.13 -29.58
CA ALA A 8 19.89 -16.11 -29.47
C ALA A 8 20.13 -17.47 -28.79
N ALA A 9 19.57 -17.63 -27.57
CA ALA A 9 19.16 -18.93 -27.05
C ALA A 9 17.62 -19.01 -27.08
N THR A 10 17.11 -19.62 -28.16
CA THR A 10 15.71 -19.98 -28.34
C THR A 10 15.36 -21.15 -27.43
N LEU A 11 14.54 -20.94 -26.41
CA LEU A 11 13.91 -22.02 -25.65
C LEU A 11 12.70 -22.54 -26.42
N LEU A 12 12.91 -23.66 -27.10
CA LEU A 12 11.87 -24.54 -27.62
C LEU A 12 11.17 -25.22 -26.43
N PHE A 13 9.94 -24.83 -26.10
CA PHE A 13 9.01 -25.72 -25.39
C PHE A 13 8.13 -26.40 -26.44
N ALA A 14 8.40 -27.68 -26.67
CA ALA A 14 7.61 -28.54 -27.52
C ALA A 14 6.27 -28.85 -26.85
N ALA A 15 5.19 -28.63 -27.61
CA ALA A 15 3.85 -29.07 -27.31
C ALA A 15 3.76 -30.60 -27.26
N VAL A 16 3.01 -31.12 -26.28
CA VAL A 16 2.29 -32.39 -26.42
C VAL A 16 0.81 -32.08 -26.18
N SER A 17 0.07 -32.07 -27.28
CA SER A 17 -1.38 -31.99 -27.32
C SER A 17 -1.99 -33.38 -27.47
N THR A 18 -3.01 -33.72 -26.68
CA THR A 18 -4.14 -34.58 -27.05
C THR A 18 -5.26 -34.28 -26.02
N GLY A 19 -6.20 -33.39 -26.28
CA GLY A 19 -7.49 -33.59 -26.98
C GLY A 19 -8.58 -33.01 -26.05
N ALA A 20 -9.61 -32.25 -26.44
CA ALA A 20 -10.25 -32.05 -27.73
C ALA A 20 -10.56 -30.55 -27.94
N GLN A 21 -10.27 -30.05 -29.13
CA GLN A 21 -10.70 -28.74 -29.62
C GLN A 21 -12.17 -28.82 -30.06
N ALA A 22 -13.01 -27.96 -29.51
CA ALA A 22 -14.10 -27.35 -30.25
C ALA A 22 -13.72 -25.88 -30.46
N GLN A 23 -13.56 -25.50 -31.72
CA GLN A 23 -13.21 -24.15 -32.16
C GLN A 23 -14.18 -23.10 -31.61
N ARG A 24 -13.65 -22.06 -30.96
CA ARG A 24 -14.28 -20.74 -30.89
C ARG A 24 -13.26 -19.72 -31.40
N GLY A 25 -13.45 -19.30 -32.66
CA GLY A 25 -12.79 -18.14 -33.24
C GLY A 25 -13.58 -16.88 -32.91
N GLY A 26 -12.88 -15.83 -32.51
CA GLY A 26 -13.40 -14.58 -31.98
C GLY A 26 -12.76 -14.33 -30.62
N THR A 27 -12.00 -13.24 -30.47
CA THR A 27 -11.32 -12.77 -29.23
C THR A 27 -11.73 -13.55 -27.99
N SER A 28 -10.88 -14.46 -27.49
CA SER A 28 -11.26 -15.34 -26.38
C SER A 28 -11.75 -14.50 -25.21
N ALA A 29 -13.06 -14.54 -24.94
CA ALA A 29 -13.64 -13.83 -23.82
C ALA A 29 -12.90 -14.26 -22.56
N VAL A 30 -12.45 -13.29 -21.75
CA VAL A 30 -11.74 -13.59 -20.50
C VAL A 30 -12.66 -14.42 -19.60
N ASP A 31 -12.19 -15.61 -19.24
CA ASP A 31 -12.83 -16.45 -18.25
C ASP A 31 -12.45 -15.95 -16.85
N LEU A 32 -13.39 -15.31 -16.17
CA LEU A 32 -13.15 -14.67 -14.87
C LEU A 32 -12.96 -15.70 -13.76
N ALA A 33 -13.59 -16.88 -13.86
CA ALA A 33 -13.45 -17.93 -12.85
C ALA A 33 -12.05 -18.54 -12.91
N ASP A 34 -11.63 -18.95 -14.10
CA ASP A 34 -10.29 -19.49 -14.34
C ASP A 34 -9.21 -18.47 -13.98
N LEU A 35 -9.39 -17.22 -14.39
CA LEU A 35 -8.45 -16.15 -14.04
C LEU A 35 -8.34 -15.98 -12.52
N ALA A 36 -9.46 -15.81 -11.82
CA ALA A 36 -9.45 -15.58 -10.37
C ALA A 36 -8.84 -16.77 -9.61
N LEU A 37 -9.11 -18.01 -10.02
CA LEU A 37 -8.48 -19.21 -9.46
C LEU A 37 -6.96 -19.23 -9.71
N SER A 38 -6.53 -18.91 -10.94
CA SER A 38 -5.11 -18.90 -11.31
C SER A 38 -4.30 -17.83 -10.55
N LEU A 39 -4.88 -16.64 -10.36
CA LEU A 39 -4.26 -15.56 -9.58
C LEU A 39 -4.22 -15.92 -8.10
N ASN A 40 -5.28 -16.53 -7.57
CA ASN A 40 -5.30 -16.99 -6.19
C ASN A 40 -4.22 -18.04 -5.91
N ARG A 41 -3.88 -18.90 -6.89
CA ARG A 41 -2.75 -19.84 -6.76
C ARG A 41 -1.40 -19.13 -6.62
N ILE A 42 -1.23 -17.97 -7.26
CA ILE A 42 -0.01 -17.17 -7.15
C ILE A 42 0.05 -16.45 -5.79
N GLN A 43 -1.09 -15.96 -5.32
CA GLN A 43 -1.24 -15.20 -4.07
C GLN A 43 -1.18 -16.10 -2.83
N GLU A 44 -1.84 -17.26 -2.85
CA GLU A 44 -1.93 -18.21 -1.74
C GLU A 44 -1.57 -19.64 -2.22
N PRO A 45 -0.28 -19.89 -2.53
CA PRO A 45 0.19 -21.16 -3.12
C PRO A 45 0.03 -22.38 -2.21
N GLU A 46 -0.23 -22.16 -0.92
CA GLU A 46 -0.54 -23.23 0.04
C GLU A 46 -1.96 -23.80 -0.13
N LEU A 47 -2.85 -23.12 -0.86
CA LEU A 47 -4.21 -23.57 -1.10
C LEU A 47 -4.29 -24.49 -2.32
N SER A 48 -5.11 -25.55 -2.20
CA SER A 48 -5.38 -26.50 -3.27
C SER A 48 -6.30 -25.89 -4.33
N GLU A 49 -5.77 -25.69 -5.54
CA GLU A 49 -6.54 -25.20 -6.70
C GLU A 49 -7.77 -26.08 -6.97
N ARG A 50 -7.63 -27.40 -6.82
CA ARG A 50 -8.74 -28.36 -6.97
C ARG A 50 -9.84 -28.14 -5.95
N ASP A 51 -9.48 -27.87 -4.69
CA ASP A 51 -10.46 -27.66 -3.62
C ASP A 51 -11.14 -26.30 -3.75
N MET A 52 -10.39 -25.27 -4.17
CA MET A 52 -10.93 -23.95 -4.52
C MET A 52 -11.93 -24.04 -5.67
N SER A 53 -11.57 -24.70 -6.77
CA SER A 53 -12.46 -24.91 -7.92
C SER A 53 -13.72 -25.67 -7.51
N ARG A 54 -13.59 -26.78 -6.76
CA ARG A 54 -14.75 -27.52 -6.24
C ARG A 54 -15.66 -26.65 -5.37
N ALA A 55 -15.09 -25.83 -4.48
CA ALA A 55 -15.87 -24.93 -3.63
C ALA A 55 -16.62 -23.88 -4.44
N LEU A 56 -16.00 -23.35 -5.51
CA LEU A 56 -16.65 -22.42 -6.43
C LEU A 56 -17.80 -23.11 -7.18
N ASP A 57 -17.58 -24.29 -7.74
CA ASP A 57 -18.59 -25.07 -8.46
C ASP A 57 -19.80 -25.40 -7.58
N GLU A 58 -19.55 -25.81 -6.33
CA GLU A 58 -20.60 -26.07 -5.34
C GLU A 58 -21.44 -24.81 -5.08
N LEU A 59 -20.80 -23.65 -4.93
CA LEU A 59 -21.47 -22.37 -4.69
C LEU A 59 -22.25 -21.90 -5.92
N VAL A 60 -21.68 -21.99 -7.11
CA VAL A 60 -22.36 -21.72 -8.38
C VAL A 60 -23.57 -22.63 -8.55
N GLY A 61 -23.44 -23.91 -8.20
CA GLY A 61 -24.54 -24.88 -8.21
C GLY A 61 -25.67 -24.52 -7.24
N GLN A 62 -25.35 -24.02 -6.05
CA GLN A 62 -26.34 -23.51 -5.09
C GLN A 62 -27.05 -22.26 -5.62
N ALA A 63 -26.30 -21.30 -6.16
CA ALA A 63 -26.86 -20.09 -6.76
C ALA A 63 -27.76 -20.41 -7.95
N ARG A 64 -27.35 -21.31 -8.85
CA ARG A 64 -28.15 -21.78 -9.99
C ARG A 64 -29.48 -22.38 -9.54
N LYS A 65 -29.47 -23.20 -8.48
CA LYS A 65 -30.70 -23.76 -7.89
C LYS A 65 -31.60 -22.68 -7.28
N ALA A 66 -31.03 -21.72 -6.56
CA ALA A 66 -31.77 -20.63 -5.93
C ALA A 66 -32.43 -19.67 -6.95
N LEU A 67 -31.85 -19.56 -8.15
CA LEU A 67 -32.36 -18.73 -9.25
C LEU A 67 -33.34 -19.47 -10.17
N ALA A 68 -33.57 -20.77 -9.99
CA ALA A 68 -34.43 -21.55 -10.86
C ALA A 68 -35.86 -20.97 -10.90
N GLY A 69 -36.30 -20.57 -12.10
CA GLY A 69 -37.62 -19.95 -12.31
C GLY A 69 -37.73 -18.49 -11.85
N VAL A 70 -36.65 -17.86 -11.39
CA VAL A 70 -36.63 -16.45 -11.01
C VAL A 70 -36.19 -15.59 -12.19
N THR A 71 -37.09 -14.75 -12.71
CA THR A 71 -36.83 -13.88 -13.86
C THR A 71 -36.67 -12.40 -13.48
N ASP A 72 -37.33 -11.97 -12.41
CA ASP A 72 -37.27 -10.60 -11.92
C ASP A 72 -35.87 -10.25 -11.38
N PRO A 73 -35.19 -9.20 -11.90
CA PRO A 73 -33.83 -8.82 -11.51
C PRO A 73 -33.65 -8.59 -10.00
N ALA A 74 -34.55 -7.85 -9.36
CA ALA A 74 -34.47 -7.56 -7.94
C ALA A 74 -34.56 -8.84 -7.09
N ARG A 75 -35.47 -9.77 -7.46
CA ARG A 75 -35.53 -11.08 -6.82
C ARG A 75 -34.29 -11.93 -7.09
N ARG A 76 -33.67 -11.86 -8.28
CA ARG A 76 -32.40 -12.56 -8.56
C ARG A 76 -31.29 -12.05 -7.66
N VAL A 77 -31.11 -10.74 -7.56
CA VAL A 77 -30.12 -10.11 -6.67
C VAL A 77 -30.39 -10.51 -5.21
N ALA A 78 -31.64 -10.46 -4.75
CA ALA A 78 -31.98 -10.88 -3.38
C ALA A 78 -31.63 -12.36 -3.11
N ARG A 79 -31.86 -13.26 -4.07
CA ARG A 79 -31.47 -14.68 -3.94
C ARG A 79 -29.95 -14.87 -3.95
N LEU A 80 -29.23 -14.13 -4.78
CA LEU A 80 -27.77 -14.16 -4.80
C LEU A 80 -27.18 -13.59 -3.51
N ASN A 81 -27.72 -12.50 -2.97
CA ASN A 81 -27.30 -11.94 -1.68
C ASN A 81 -27.42 -12.96 -0.56
N GLU A 82 -28.51 -13.72 -0.51
CA GLU A 82 -28.69 -14.79 0.47
C GLU A 82 -27.66 -15.91 0.27
N VAL A 83 -27.48 -16.40 -0.95
CA VAL A 83 -26.57 -17.54 -1.22
C VAL A 83 -25.10 -17.16 -1.08
N LEU A 84 -24.70 -15.97 -1.54
CA LEU A 84 -23.30 -15.57 -1.63
C LEU A 84 -22.81 -14.82 -0.41
N LEU A 85 -23.68 -14.11 0.30
CA LEU A 85 -23.30 -13.18 1.38
C LEU A 85 -24.02 -13.54 2.70
N ALA A 86 -25.27 -13.10 2.87
CA ALA A 86 -25.96 -13.10 4.16
C ALA A 86 -26.17 -14.51 4.75
N GLY A 87 -26.65 -15.46 3.94
CA GLY A 87 -26.85 -16.86 4.36
C GLY A 87 -25.54 -17.62 4.61
N ARG A 88 -24.42 -17.12 4.06
CA ARG A 88 -23.06 -17.61 4.37
C ARG A 88 -22.43 -16.90 5.57
N GLN A 89 -23.08 -15.86 6.11
CA GLN A 89 -22.54 -14.98 7.15
C GLN A 89 -21.19 -14.37 6.76
N VAL A 90 -21.06 -13.94 5.50
CA VAL A 90 -19.83 -13.28 5.03
C VAL A 90 -19.66 -11.95 5.76
N SER A 91 -18.52 -11.74 6.39
CA SER A 91 -18.22 -10.51 7.14
C SER A 91 -17.06 -9.73 6.53
N TYR A 92 -17.15 -8.41 6.64
CA TYR A 92 -16.01 -7.53 6.37
C TYR A 92 -14.90 -7.74 7.40
N LEU A 93 -13.63 -7.75 6.95
CA LEU A 93 -12.44 -7.83 7.81
C LEU A 93 -11.74 -6.47 7.95
N SER A 94 -10.82 -6.20 7.02
CA SER A 94 -9.96 -5.05 7.02
C SER A 94 -9.43 -4.79 5.62
N ASN A 95 -8.88 -3.61 5.38
CA ASN A 95 -8.05 -3.33 4.22
C ASN A 95 -6.54 -3.36 4.58
N LYS A 96 -6.19 -3.98 5.71
CA LYS A 96 -4.83 -3.98 6.26
C LYS A 96 -3.96 -5.09 5.66
N TYR A 97 -4.54 -6.26 5.41
CA TYR A 97 -3.80 -7.43 4.93
C TYR A 97 -4.21 -7.79 3.51
N TRP A 98 -3.23 -8.05 2.64
CA TRP A 98 -3.50 -8.43 1.25
C TRP A 98 -4.35 -9.71 1.13
N ARG A 99 -4.23 -10.63 2.10
CA ARG A 99 -5.03 -11.86 2.17
C ARG A 99 -6.53 -11.60 2.30
N ASP A 100 -6.94 -10.42 2.74
CA ASP A 100 -8.35 -10.05 2.86
C ASP A 100 -8.96 -9.76 1.47
N SER A 101 -8.15 -9.60 0.42
CA SER A 101 -8.56 -9.22 -0.93
C SER A 101 -8.63 -10.38 -1.92
N THR A 102 -8.28 -11.60 -1.52
CA THR A 102 -8.21 -12.77 -2.42
C THR A 102 -9.57 -13.43 -2.62
N LEU A 103 -9.75 -14.19 -3.70
CA LEU A 103 -10.97 -14.97 -3.91
C LEU A 103 -11.17 -15.98 -2.76
N ALA A 104 -10.09 -16.60 -2.28
CA ALA A 104 -10.15 -17.56 -1.17
C ALA A 104 -10.69 -16.95 0.13
N ALA A 105 -10.44 -15.66 0.38
CA ALA A 105 -10.96 -14.95 1.54
C ALA A 105 -12.51 -15.04 1.57
N SER A 106 -13.16 -14.55 0.52
CA SER A 106 -14.62 -14.54 0.45
C SER A 106 -15.21 -15.93 0.17
N LEU A 107 -14.54 -16.79 -0.62
CA LEU A 107 -15.02 -18.12 -1.01
C LEU A 107 -14.89 -19.17 0.11
N LEU A 108 -13.71 -19.32 0.71
CA LEU A 108 -13.44 -20.37 1.68
C LEU A 108 -13.60 -19.88 3.12
N ARG A 109 -13.06 -18.69 3.42
CA ARG A 109 -13.03 -18.17 4.81
C ARG A 109 -14.30 -17.43 5.20
N LYS A 110 -15.14 -17.07 4.22
CA LYS A 110 -16.37 -16.28 4.40
C LYS A 110 -16.07 -14.93 5.05
N GLN A 111 -14.91 -14.39 4.75
CA GLN A 111 -14.38 -13.16 5.34
C GLN A 111 -13.54 -12.45 4.30
N GLY A 112 -13.63 -11.14 4.20
CA GLY A 112 -12.77 -10.40 3.27
C GLY A 112 -13.12 -8.94 3.17
N ASN A 113 -12.46 -8.23 2.27
CA ASN A 113 -12.78 -6.84 1.97
C ASN A 113 -13.66 -6.69 0.73
N CYS A 114 -13.98 -5.44 0.41
CA CYS A 114 -14.82 -5.05 -0.72
C CYS A 114 -14.38 -5.66 -2.06
N LEU A 115 -13.08 -5.81 -2.32
CA LEU A 115 -12.59 -6.43 -3.55
C LEU A 115 -12.88 -7.94 -3.57
N SER A 116 -12.56 -8.65 -2.50
CA SER A 116 -12.75 -10.12 -2.44
C SER A 116 -14.22 -10.52 -2.57
N THR A 117 -15.12 -9.79 -1.91
CA THR A 117 -16.56 -10.08 -1.91
C THR A 117 -17.18 -9.70 -3.24
N THR A 118 -16.75 -8.59 -3.85
CA THR A 118 -17.14 -8.20 -5.22
C THR A 118 -16.63 -9.20 -6.25
N THR A 119 -15.38 -9.67 -6.13
CA THR A 119 -14.81 -10.68 -7.03
C THR A 119 -15.62 -11.96 -7.02
N LEU A 120 -15.97 -12.48 -5.84
CA LEU A 120 -16.81 -13.68 -5.74
C LEU A 120 -18.17 -13.46 -6.42
N TYR A 121 -18.81 -12.31 -6.18
CA TYR A 121 -20.13 -12.02 -6.73
C TYR A 121 -20.10 -11.93 -8.26
N VAL A 122 -19.11 -11.23 -8.81
CA VAL A 122 -18.94 -11.05 -10.27
C VAL A 122 -18.54 -12.35 -10.96
N VAL A 123 -17.65 -13.16 -10.36
CA VAL A 123 -17.27 -14.48 -10.89
C VAL A 123 -18.48 -15.41 -10.93
N VAL A 124 -19.26 -15.51 -9.84
CA VAL A 124 -20.48 -16.33 -9.84
C VAL A 124 -21.51 -15.78 -10.83
N GLY A 125 -21.64 -14.46 -10.95
CA GLY A 125 -22.51 -13.83 -11.94
C GLY A 125 -22.13 -14.22 -13.37
N ALA A 126 -20.82 -14.22 -13.69
CA ALA A 126 -20.30 -14.61 -14.98
C ALA A 126 -20.58 -16.09 -15.32
N GLU A 127 -20.41 -17.00 -14.37
CA GLU A 127 -20.71 -18.45 -14.50
C GLU A 127 -22.21 -18.78 -14.68
N LEU A 128 -23.07 -17.83 -14.30
CA LEU A 128 -24.52 -17.92 -14.42
C LEU A 128 -25.07 -17.12 -15.61
N ASP A 129 -24.19 -16.55 -16.44
CA ASP A 129 -24.54 -15.66 -17.56
C ASP A 129 -25.44 -14.49 -17.15
N LEU A 130 -25.19 -13.92 -15.96
CA LEU A 130 -25.90 -12.76 -15.44
C LEU A 130 -25.14 -11.46 -15.76
N PRO A 131 -25.87 -10.35 -15.98
CA PRO A 131 -25.26 -9.05 -16.27
C PRO A 131 -24.78 -8.38 -14.99
N ILE A 132 -23.81 -9.01 -14.32
CA ILE A 132 -23.23 -8.55 -13.07
C ILE A 132 -21.82 -8.04 -13.34
N HIS A 133 -21.58 -6.81 -12.92
CA HIS A 133 -20.37 -6.04 -13.18
C HIS A 133 -19.72 -5.63 -11.87
N ALA A 134 -18.39 -5.53 -11.87
CA ALA A 134 -17.70 -4.79 -10.81
C ALA A 134 -17.83 -3.29 -11.08
N VAL A 135 -17.94 -2.50 -10.02
CA VAL A 135 -17.82 -1.05 -10.05
C VAL A 135 -16.73 -0.64 -9.08
N LEU A 136 -15.79 0.17 -9.56
CA LEU A 136 -14.73 0.74 -8.74
C LEU A 136 -15.04 2.20 -8.42
N ILE A 137 -14.70 2.62 -7.21
CA ILE A 137 -14.61 4.02 -6.81
C ILE A 137 -13.35 4.16 -5.94
N PRO A 138 -12.87 5.38 -5.61
CA PRO A 138 -11.64 5.52 -4.84
C PRO A 138 -11.65 4.69 -3.56
N LYS A 139 -10.68 3.76 -3.45
CA LYS A 139 -10.51 2.83 -2.31
C LYS A 139 -11.68 1.89 -2.01
N HIS A 140 -12.65 1.73 -2.91
CA HIS A 140 -13.81 0.83 -2.70
C HIS A 140 -14.25 0.14 -3.99
N ALA A 141 -14.86 -1.03 -3.83
CA ALA A 141 -15.40 -1.82 -4.93
C ALA A 141 -16.73 -2.44 -4.51
N PHE A 142 -17.70 -2.45 -5.43
CA PHE A 142 -18.98 -3.11 -5.22
C PHE A 142 -19.44 -3.80 -6.51
N ALA A 143 -20.47 -4.64 -6.42
CA ALA A 143 -21.04 -5.31 -7.59
C ALA A 143 -22.29 -4.57 -8.05
N ARG A 144 -22.62 -4.65 -9.34
CA ARG A 144 -23.85 -4.07 -9.89
C ARG A 144 -24.49 -5.07 -10.84
N TYR A 145 -25.78 -5.31 -10.68
CA TYR A 145 -26.58 -5.94 -11.72
C TYR A 145 -27.02 -4.83 -12.68
N GLU A 146 -26.62 -4.87 -13.94
CA GLU A 146 -26.94 -3.81 -14.92
C GLU A 146 -27.29 -4.41 -16.28
N ASP A 147 -28.57 -4.31 -16.68
CA ASP A 147 -29.03 -4.59 -18.04
C ASP A 147 -29.67 -3.35 -18.68
N GLU A 148 -30.26 -3.49 -19.87
CA GLU A 148 -30.85 -2.37 -20.62
C GLU A 148 -31.95 -1.62 -19.85
N ASN A 149 -32.57 -2.23 -18.84
CA ASN A 149 -33.74 -1.70 -18.15
C ASN A 149 -33.51 -1.44 -16.67
N VAL A 150 -32.58 -2.17 -16.05
CA VAL A 150 -32.41 -2.19 -14.59
C VAL A 150 -30.93 -2.06 -14.22
N SER A 151 -30.65 -1.17 -13.27
CA SER A 151 -29.37 -1.04 -12.60
C SER A 151 -29.59 -1.15 -11.09
N ILE A 152 -28.96 -2.13 -10.45
CA ILE A 152 -29.05 -2.40 -9.00
C ILE A 152 -27.63 -2.52 -8.46
N ASN A 153 -27.24 -1.56 -7.63
CA ASN A 153 -25.98 -1.61 -6.89
C ASN A 153 -26.07 -2.61 -5.73
N ILE A 154 -25.00 -3.34 -5.49
CA ILE A 154 -24.94 -4.44 -4.53
C ILE A 154 -23.72 -4.20 -3.64
N GLU A 155 -23.95 -3.66 -2.45
CA GLU A 155 -22.89 -3.44 -1.46
C GLU A 155 -22.48 -4.78 -0.83
N THR A 156 -21.46 -5.42 -1.42
CA THR A 156 -21.07 -6.79 -1.08
C THR A 156 -20.49 -6.92 0.34
N THR A 157 -20.06 -5.80 0.94
CA THR A 157 -19.59 -5.77 2.34
C THR A 157 -20.71 -5.60 3.37
N SER A 158 -21.93 -5.26 2.93
CA SER A 158 -23.11 -5.05 3.78
C SER A 158 -24.24 -6.01 3.40
N GLY A 159 -23.90 -7.28 3.16
CA GLY A 159 -24.87 -8.34 2.83
C GLY A 159 -25.58 -8.15 1.48
N GLY A 160 -25.06 -7.29 0.61
CA GLY A 160 -25.66 -6.96 -0.69
C GLY A 160 -26.75 -5.90 -0.62
N ALA A 161 -26.73 -5.05 0.42
CA ALA A 161 -27.62 -3.91 0.52
C ALA A 161 -27.56 -3.04 -0.75
N GLU A 162 -28.72 -2.59 -1.22
CA GLU A 162 -28.80 -1.68 -2.36
C GLU A 162 -28.45 -0.26 -1.93
N LYS A 163 -27.56 0.38 -2.69
CA LYS A 163 -27.07 1.74 -2.43
C LYS A 163 -27.01 2.53 -3.73
N PRO A 164 -27.74 3.65 -3.89
CA PRO A 164 -27.73 4.42 -5.12
C PRO A 164 -26.36 5.09 -5.36
N ASP A 165 -26.07 5.45 -6.61
CA ASP A 165 -24.79 6.08 -6.98
C ASP A 165 -24.56 7.41 -6.26
N GLU A 166 -25.63 8.13 -5.93
CA GLU A 166 -25.59 9.37 -5.17
C GLU A 166 -24.96 9.18 -3.79
N GLU A 167 -25.32 8.10 -3.06
CA GLU A 167 -24.73 7.80 -1.74
C GLU A 167 -23.21 7.53 -1.88
N TYR A 168 -22.80 6.79 -2.91
CA TYR A 168 -21.38 6.55 -3.17
C TYR A 168 -20.61 7.83 -3.53
N ARG A 169 -21.21 8.74 -4.30
CA ARG A 169 -20.58 10.03 -4.64
C ARG A 169 -20.44 10.97 -3.45
N GLU A 170 -21.35 10.87 -2.48
CA GLU A 170 -21.25 11.62 -1.22
C GLU A 170 -20.11 11.10 -0.34
N TRP A 171 -19.94 9.78 -0.26
CA TRP A 171 -18.88 9.16 0.55
C TRP A 171 -17.50 9.21 -0.11
N PHE A 172 -17.46 9.05 -1.43
CA PHE A 172 -16.24 8.94 -2.23
C PHE A 172 -16.26 9.97 -3.34
N PHE A 173 -15.65 11.13 -3.10
CA PHE A 173 -15.53 12.15 -4.12
C PHE A 173 -14.51 11.74 -5.19
N TYR A 174 -14.95 11.73 -6.45
CA TYR A 174 -14.09 11.64 -7.64
C TYR A 174 -14.68 12.52 -8.75
N PRO A 175 -13.85 13.31 -9.45
CA PRO A 175 -14.32 14.14 -10.56
C PRO A 175 -14.60 13.30 -11.81
N GLN A 176 -15.37 13.87 -12.75
CA GLN A 176 -15.75 13.23 -14.01
C GLN A 176 -14.55 12.69 -14.81
N VAL A 177 -13.40 13.37 -14.73
CA VAL A 177 -12.16 12.92 -15.40
C VAL A 177 -11.69 11.54 -14.91
N GLU A 178 -11.96 11.16 -13.65
CA GLU A 178 -11.63 9.81 -13.16
C GLU A 178 -12.65 8.76 -13.63
N VAL A 179 -13.89 9.15 -13.94
CA VAL A 179 -14.86 8.26 -14.61
C VAL A 179 -14.32 7.86 -15.98
N GLU A 180 -13.78 8.83 -16.72
CA GLU A 180 -13.26 8.64 -18.08
C GLU A 180 -11.93 7.89 -18.10
N THR A 181 -11.03 8.21 -17.16
CA THR A 181 -9.66 7.67 -17.17
C THR A 181 -9.46 6.42 -16.31
N GLN A 182 -10.17 6.33 -15.18
CA GLN A 182 -10.08 5.21 -14.21
C GLN A 182 -11.31 4.30 -14.22
N GLY A 183 -12.38 4.70 -14.92
CA GLY A 183 -13.65 3.95 -14.92
C GLY A 183 -14.40 3.99 -13.59
N TYR A 184 -14.18 5.02 -12.76
CA TYR A 184 -14.88 5.10 -11.49
C TYR A 184 -16.40 5.29 -11.66
N GLY A 185 -17.18 4.58 -10.84
CA GLY A 185 -18.64 4.69 -10.77
C GLY A 185 -19.42 4.03 -11.92
N ARG A 186 -18.73 3.44 -12.91
CA ARG A 186 -19.38 2.70 -14.01
C ARG A 186 -19.20 1.19 -13.87
N SER A 187 -20.11 0.45 -14.49
CA SER A 187 -19.94 -0.99 -14.71
C SER A 187 -18.70 -1.26 -15.56
N LEU A 188 -17.80 -2.09 -15.05
CA LEU A 188 -16.63 -2.55 -15.77
C LEU A 188 -17.00 -3.70 -16.71
N THR A 189 -16.33 -3.74 -17.86
CA THR A 189 -16.34 -4.92 -18.73
C THR A 189 -15.57 -6.08 -18.09
N ARG A 190 -15.74 -7.30 -18.62
CA ARG A 190 -14.97 -8.47 -18.14
C ARG A 190 -13.45 -8.26 -18.29
N ALA A 191 -12.99 -7.63 -19.37
CA ALA A 191 -11.56 -7.35 -19.59
C ALA A 191 -11.02 -6.31 -18.60
N GLU A 192 -11.79 -5.25 -18.34
CA GLU A 192 -11.42 -4.22 -17.35
C GLU A 192 -11.44 -4.77 -15.92
N PHE A 193 -12.40 -5.63 -15.57
CA PHE A 193 -12.35 -6.26 -14.25
C PHE A 193 -11.19 -7.26 -14.14
N ALA A 194 -10.87 -7.98 -15.20
CA ALA A 194 -9.68 -8.82 -15.25
C ALA A 194 -8.38 -8.03 -15.07
N SER A 195 -8.26 -6.82 -15.64
CA SER A 195 -7.09 -5.96 -15.40
C SER A 195 -6.98 -5.54 -13.93
N VAL A 196 -8.11 -5.30 -13.26
CA VAL A 196 -8.15 -5.03 -11.81
C VAL A 196 -7.60 -6.22 -11.02
N LEU A 197 -8.04 -7.45 -11.34
CA LEU A 197 -7.55 -8.65 -10.65
C LEU A 197 -6.03 -8.84 -10.83
N HIS A 198 -5.52 -8.67 -12.05
CA HIS A 198 -4.08 -8.70 -12.32
C HIS A 198 -3.33 -7.63 -11.52
N HIS A 199 -3.83 -6.40 -11.51
CA HIS A 199 -3.21 -5.30 -10.77
C HIS A 199 -3.13 -5.57 -9.26
N TYR A 200 -4.20 -6.09 -8.64
CA TYR A 200 -4.16 -6.45 -7.21
C TYR A 200 -3.25 -7.67 -6.94
N ALA A 201 -3.20 -8.65 -7.84
CA ALA A 201 -2.20 -9.72 -7.76
C ALA A 201 -0.76 -9.17 -7.86
N GLY A 202 -0.53 -8.19 -8.72
CA GLY A 202 0.73 -7.45 -8.81
C GLY A 202 1.09 -6.76 -7.50
N ARG A 203 0.15 -6.03 -6.88
CA ARG A 203 0.36 -5.40 -5.56
C ARG A 203 0.67 -6.41 -4.46
N HIS A 204 0.08 -7.60 -4.50
CA HIS A 204 0.39 -8.66 -3.52
C HIS A 204 1.80 -9.21 -3.73
N LEU A 205 2.18 -9.52 -4.98
CA LEU A 205 3.52 -9.98 -5.31
C LEU A 205 4.59 -8.94 -4.93
N TYR A 206 4.27 -7.66 -5.11
CA TYR A 206 5.12 -6.56 -4.70
C TYR A 206 5.40 -6.57 -3.20
N GLN A 207 4.37 -6.75 -2.37
CA GLN A 207 4.50 -6.85 -0.91
C GLN A 207 5.25 -8.11 -0.44
N LEU A 208 5.31 -9.14 -1.29
CA LEU A 208 6.10 -10.35 -1.07
C LEU A 208 7.53 -10.24 -1.63
N GLU A 209 7.96 -9.03 -2.03
CA GLU A 209 9.26 -8.74 -2.65
C GLU A 209 9.52 -9.51 -3.97
N ARG A 210 8.47 -10.05 -4.59
CA ARG A 210 8.52 -10.75 -5.89
C ARG A 210 8.31 -9.76 -7.03
N HIS A 211 9.22 -8.79 -7.14
CA HIS A 211 9.03 -7.59 -7.95
C HIS A 211 8.93 -7.84 -9.47
N GLU A 212 9.66 -8.82 -10.02
CA GLU A 212 9.57 -9.19 -11.43
C GLU A 212 8.20 -9.79 -11.77
N GLU A 213 7.66 -10.63 -10.88
CA GLU A 213 6.34 -11.21 -11.05
C GLU A 213 5.24 -10.16 -10.86
N ALA A 214 5.44 -9.22 -9.92
CA ALA A 214 4.57 -8.07 -9.76
C ALA A 214 4.49 -7.23 -11.04
N LEU A 215 5.65 -6.94 -11.65
CA LEU A 215 5.72 -6.23 -12.92
C LEU A 215 4.97 -6.98 -14.03
N ALA A 216 5.15 -8.30 -14.12
CA ALA A 216 4.45 -9.11 -15.12
C ALA A 216 2.92 -9.01 -14.98
N GLN A 217 2.38 -9.01 -13.76
CA GLN A 217 0.94 -8.85 -13.55
C GLN A 217 0.45 -7.45 -13.90
N VAL A 218 1.22 -6.41 -13.57
CA VAL A 218 0.88 -5.03 -13.98
C VAL A 218 0.87 -4.90 -15.51
N GLU A 219 1.80 -5.56 -16.21
CA GLU A 219 1.81 -5.57 -17.68
C GLU A 219 0.59 -6.28 -18.28
N GLU A 220 0.11 -7.38 -17.68
CA GLU A 220 -1.16 -8.00 -18.10
C GLU A 220 -2.36 -7.06 -17.87
N ALA A 221 -2.39 -6.34 -16.74
CA ALA A 221 -3.43 -5.33 -16.51
C ALA A 221 -3.43 -4.24 -17.58
N ARG A 222 -2.25 -3.73 -17.96
CA ARG A 222 -2.09 -2.74 -19.04
C ARG A 222 -2.53 -3.26 -20.41
N LYS A 223 -2.31 -4.54 -20.72
CA LYS A 223 -2.79 -5.13 -21.98
C LYS A 223 -4.31 -5.19 -22.06
N LEU A 224 -4.96 -5.49 -20.93
CA LEU A 224 -6.41 -5.64 -20.85
C LEU A 224 -7.13 -4.28 -20.80
N TRP A 225 -6.49 -3.24 -20.29
CA TRP A 225 -7.03 -1.87 -20.25
C TRP A 225 -5.91 -0.84 -20.50
N PRO A 226 -5.50 -0.65 -21.77
CA PRO A 226 -4.32 0.15 -22.13
C PRO A 226 -4.47 1.64 -21.87
N ASP A 227 -5.70 2.15 -21.90
CA ASP A 227 -5.97 3.58 -21.72
C ASP A 227 -6.10 4.01 -20.26
N ASN A 228 -6.03 3.07 -19.29
CA ASN A 228 -6.05 3.40 -17.88
C ASN A 228 -4.64 3.84 -17.39
N PRO A 229 -4.44 5.13 -17.08
CA PRO A 229 -3.13 5.65 -16.69
C PRO A 229 -2.70 5.18 -15.29
N GLY A 230 -3.62 4.64 -14.48
CA GLY A 230 -3.33 4.05 -13.18
C GLY A 230 -2.42 2.82 -13.31
N TYR A 231 -2.55 2.01 -14.36
CA TYR A 231 -1.67 0.84 -14.52
C TYR A 231 -0.25 1.21 -14.96
N GLU A 232 -0.06 2.32 -15.68
CA GLU A 232 1.28 2.86 -15.91
C GLU A 232 1.89 3.39 -14.61
N LEU A 233 1.12 4.09 -13.78
CA LEU A 233 1.59 4.54 -12.46
C LEU A 233 2.08 3.37 -11.59
N GLU A 234 1.31 2.27 -11.55
CA GLU A 234 1.67 1.06 -10.81
C GLU A 234 2.95 0.41 -11.36
N ARG A 235 3.12 0.40 -12.68
CA ARG A 235 4.34 -0.09 -13.33
C ARG A 235 5.55 0.71 -12.87
N LEU A 236 5.43 2.03 -12.85
CA LEU A 236 6.51 2.94 -12.42
C LEU A 236 6.84 2.78 -10.94
N LEU A 237 5.85 2.51 -10.10
CA LEU A 237 6.07 2.20 -8.69
C LEU A 237 6.92 0.93 -8.52
N VAL A 238 6.57 -0.15 -9.22
CA VAL A 238 7.33 -1.41 -9.20
C VAL A 238 8.75 -1.21 -9.72
N LEU A 239 8.92 -0.43 -10.79
CA LEU A 239 10.25 -0.11 -11.33
C LEU A 239 11.11 0.70 -10.37
N TYR A 240 10.53 1.72 -9.72
CA TYR A 240 11.27 2.64 -8.87
C TYR A 240 11.76 1.96 -7.59
N ASP A 241 10.83 1.34 -6.87
CA ASP A 241 11.07 0.85 -5.50
C ASP A 241 11.44 -0.64 -5.51
N GLY A 242 10.72 -1.49 -6.27
CA GLY A 242 10.97 -2.93 -6.30
C GLY A 242 12.19 -3.36 -7.13
N LEU A 243 12.37 -2.79 -8.33
CA LEU A 243 13.44 -3.22 -9.25
C LEU A 243 14.64 -2.28 -9.31
N GLY A 244 14.60 -1.15 -8.59
CA GLY A 244 15.68 -0.15 -8.59
C GLY A 244 15.94 0.52 -9.94
N ARG A 245 15.05 0.37 -10.93
CA ARG A 245 15.09 1.01 -12.26
C ARG A 245 14.60 2.46 -12.17
N ARG A 246 15.25 3.24 -11.30
CA ARG A 246 14.81 4.57 -10.88
C ARG A 246 14.73 5.56 -12.04
N GLU A 247 15.75 5.62 -12.90
CA GLU A 247 15.78 6.59 -14.02
C GLU A 247 14.61 6.39 -14.99
N GLU A 248 14.29 5.13 -15.32
CA GLU A 248 13.15 4.80 -16.16
C GLU A 248 11.82 5.18 -15.50
N ALA A 249 11.68 4.89 -14.20
CA ALA A 249 10.49 5.24 -13.45
C ALA A 249 10.27 6.75 -13.37
N LEU A 250 11.33 7.52 -13.13
CA LEU A 250 11.28 8.99 -13.08
C LEU A 250 10.89 9.60 -14.43
N ALA A 251 11.49 9.10 -15.52
CA ALA A 251 11.10 9.52 -16.87
C ALA A 251 9.62 9.21 -17.17
N GLY A 252 9.12 8.06 -16.70
CA GLY A 252 7.72 7.70 -16.85
C GLY A 252 6.77 8.57 -16.01
N TYR A 253 7.15 8.95 -14.78
CA TYR A 253 6.34 9.88 -13.98
C TYR A 253 6.23 11.24 -14.68
N GLU A 254 7.31 11.76 -15.25
CA GLU A 254 7.27 13.01 -16.02
C GLU A 254 6.39 12.91 -17.27
N LEU A 255 6.38 11.74 -17.93
CA LEU A 255 5.49 11.49 -19.07
C LEU A 255 4.02 11.49 -18.63
N LEU A 256 3.68 10.79 -17.54
CA LEU A 256 2.32 10.76 -16.99
C LEU A 256 1.80 12.17 -16.72
N LEU A 257 2.62 13.05 -16.13
CA LEU A 257 2.23 14.42 -15.85
C LEU A 257 1.83 15.24 -17.09
N ARG A 258 2.32 14.85 -18.27
CA ARG A 258 2.06 15.51 -19.56
C ARG A 258 0.96 14.80 -20.36
N SER A 259 0.76 13.51 -20.15
CA SER A 259 -0.10 12.67 -21.01
C SER A 259 -1.47 12.37 -20.42
N THR A 260 -1.64 12.39 -19.10
CA THR A 260 -2.91 12.08 -18.46
C THR A 260 -3.63 13.32 -17.94
N ALA A 261 -4.97 13.28 -17.97
CA ALA A 261 -5.83 14.25 -17.30
C ALA A 261 -6.24 13.82 -15.88
N SER A 262 -6.05 12.54 -15.52
CA SER A 262 -6.39 12.00 -14.20
C SER A 262 -5.66 12.77 -13.09
N VAL A 263 -6.43 13.34 -12.18
CA VAL A 263 -5.90 14.13 -11.06
C VAL A 263 -5.21 13.20 -10.06
N GLU A 264 -5.83 12.05 -9.78
CA GLU A 264 -5.27 11.01 -8.92
C GLU A 264 -3.89 10.52 -9.39
N VAL A 265 -3.77 10.18 -10.67
CA VAL A 265 -2.51 9.68 -11.24
C VAL A 265 -1.45 10.77 -11.25
N ARG A 266 -1.81 12.01 -11.62
CA ARG A 266 -0.87 13.13 -11.62
C ARG A 266 -0.38 13.46 -10.21
N THR A 267 -1.27 13.47 -9.22
CA THR A 267 -0.89 13.67 -7.81
C THR A 267 0.08 12.57 -7.35
N SER A 268 -0.20 11.31 -7.70
CA SER A 268 0.66 10.19 -7.32
C SER A 268 2.03 10.22 -8.01
N ALA A 269 2.09 10.61 -9.28
CA ALA A 269 3.34 10.83 -10.00
C ALA A 269 4.16 11.99 -9.40
N LEU A 270 3.51 13.09 -8.99
CA LEU A 270 4.16 14.19 -8.28
C LEU A 270 4.72 13.75 -6.92
N LEU A 271 3.99 12.92 -6.16
CA LEU A 271 4.48 12.33 -4.91
C LEU A 271 5.74 11.48 -5.15
N GLY A 272 5.75 10.65 -6.20
CA GLY A 272 6.91 9.85 -6.57
C GLY A 272 8.14 10.70 -6.92
N LEU A 273 7.97 11.71 -7.77
CA LEU A 273 9.05 12.63 -8.14
C LEU A 273 9.54 13.47 -6.96
N ALA A 274 8.64 14.03 -6.16
CA ALA A 274 9.00 14.82 -4.98
C ALA A 274 9.70 13.96 -3.92
N GLY A 275 9.30 12.70 -3.78
CA GLY A 275 9.97 11.72 -2.91
C GLY A 275 11.42 11.46 -3.34
N ASP A 276 11.67 11.27 -4.64
CA ASP A 276 13.03 11.15 -5.18
C ASP A 276 13.85 12.42 -4.95
N ARG A 277 13.26 13.61 -5.16
CA ARG A 277 13.93 14.89 -4.89
C ARG A 277 14.32 15.03 -3.44
N HIS A 278 13.40 14.75 -2.52
CA HIS A 278 13.69 14.74 -1.09
C HIS A 278 14.81 13.75 -0.74
N ALA A 279 14.77 12.53 -1.28
CA ALA A 279 15.81 11.53 -1.04
C ALA A 279 17.21 11.96 -1.53
N ARG A 280 17.29 12.93 -2.46
CA ARG A 280 18.54 13.50 -2.97
C ARG A 280 18.93 14.85 -2.33
N GLY A 281 18.24 15.27 -1.27
CA GLY A 281 18.49 16.57 -0.62
C GLY A 281 17.97 17.77 -1.41
N GLY A 282 16.94 17.57 -2.23
CA GLY A 282 16.27 18.60 -3.04
C GLY A 282 14.95 19.06 -2.42
N GLU A 283 14.97 19.52 -1.17
CA GLU A 283 13.78 19.84 -0.37
C GLU A 283 12.96 20.97 -1.00
N ASP A 284 13.62 22.03 -1.48
CA ASP A 284 12.93 23.17 -2.09
C ASP A 284 12.25 22.78 -3.42
N GLU A 285 12.89 21.91 -4.21
CA GLU A 285 12.31 21.34 -5.43
C GLU A 285 11.10 20.47 -5.09
N ALA A 286 11.22 19.57 -4.11
CA ALA A 286 10.12 18.72 -3.65
C ALA A 286 8.94 19.57 -3.15
N LEU A 287 9.18 20.57 -2.31
CA LEU A 287 8.15 21.47 -1.79
C LEU A 287 7.51 22.33 -2.91
N ALA A 288 8.27 22.74 -3.91
CA ALA A 288 7.74 23.47 -5.07
C ALA A 288 6.76 22.60 -5.90
N MET A 289 6.98 21.29 -5.96
CA MET A 289 6.07 20.33 -6.60
C MET A 289 4.83 20.05 -5.74
N LEU A 290 5.02 19.85 -4.43
CA LEU A 290 3.96 19.39 -3.52
C LEU A 290 2.95 20.47 -3.15
N ARG A 291 3.39 21.73 -2.96
CA ARG A 291 2.48 22.84 -2.59
C ARG A 291 1.31 23.03 -3.55
N PRO A 292 1.50 23.16 -4.88
CA PRO A 292 0.37 23.25 -5.80
C PRO A 292 -0.42 21.93 -5.90
N ALA A 293 0.26 20.78 -5.74
CA ALA A 293 -0.40 19.47 -5.80
C ALA A 293 -1.44 19.29 -4.68
N TYR A 294 -1.16 19.78 -3.47
CA TYR A 294 -2.06 19.70 -2.33
C TYR A 294 -3.45 20.26 -2.62
N GLY A 295 -3.53 21.44 -3.26
CA GLY A 295 -4.80 22.10 -3.57
C GLY A 295 -5.66 21.41 -4.62
N MET A 296 -5.06 20.53 -5.43
CA MET A 296 -5.74 19.78 -6.49
C MET A 296 -5.97 18.32 -6.11
N ALA A 297 -5.26 17.80 -5.11
CA ALA A 297 -5.25 16.39 -4.78
C ALA A 297 -6.61 15.91 -4.24
N PRO A 298 -7.02 14.67 -4.58
CA PRO A 298 -8.08 13.98 -3.86
C PRO A 298 -7.79 13.97 -2.35
N LYS A 299 -8.82 14.14 -1.53
CA LYS A 299 -8.70 14.26 -0.05
C LYS A 299 -7.87 13.12 0.56
N TYR A 300 -8.03 11.90 0.06
CA TYR A 300 -7.31 10.74 0.58
C TYR A 300 -5.81 10.70 0.21
N LEU A 301 -5.35 11.55 -0.73
CA LEU A 301 -3.93 11.76 -1.06
C LEU A 301 -3.33 12.99 -0.37
N GLN A 302 -4.15 13.91 0.12
CA GLN A 302 -3.68 15.13 0.79
C GLN A 302 -2.82 14.82 2.02
N ALA A 303 -3.20 13.82 2.83
CA ALA A 303 -2.40 13.36 3.97
C ALA A 303 -0.97 12.98 3.54
N ARG A 304 -0.84 12.13 2.51
CA ARG A 304 0.48 11.71 1.97
C ARG A 304 1.33 12.89 1.49
N ILE A 305 0.71 13.90 0.88
CA ILE A 305 1.41 15.14 0.47
C ILE A 305 1.91 15.88 1.70
N LEU A 306 1.07 16.06 2.72
CA LEU A 306 1.44 16.73 3.96
C LEU A 306 2.54 15.99 4.70
N SER A 307 2.49 14.66 4.78
CA SER A 307 3.56 13.87 5.41
C SER A 307 4.91 14.11 4.71
N LEU A 308 4.94 14.07 3.38
CA LEU A 308 6.19 14.32 2.63
C LEU A 308 6.66 15.79 2.77
N MET A 309 5.75 16.76 2.76
CA MET A 309 6.07 18.15 3.07
C MET A 309 6.64 18.30 4.49
N ALA A 310 6.07 17.59 5.47
CA ALA A 310 6.55 17.58 6.85
C ALA A 310 7.98 17.03 6.93
N SER A 311 8.29 15.94 6.21
CA SER A 311 9.66 15.40 6.11
C SER A 311 10.64 16.38 5.47
N CYS A 312 10.23 17.09 4.41
CA CYS A 312 11.05 18.13 3.77
C CYS A 312 11.34 19.28 4.74
N TYR A 313 10.30 19.84 5.38
CA TYR A 313 10.46 20.92 6.35
C TYR A 313 11.30 20.49 7.57
N ARG A 314 11.12 19.26 8.06
CA ARG A 314 11.94 18.70 9.15
C ARG A 314 13.42 18.65 8.77
N THR A 315 13.73 18.22 7.54
CA THR A 315 15.11 18.18 7.02
C THR A 315 15.72 19.58 6.91
N GLN A 316 14.92 20.57 6.50
CA GLN A 316 15.30 21.99 6.51
C GLN A 316 15.33 22.63 7.91
N ARG A 317 15.06 21.89 8.99
CA ARG A 317 14.89 22.39 10.37
C ARG A 317 13.80 23.43 10.56
N ARG A 318 12.83 23.44 9.66
CA ARG A 318 11.63 24.28 9.70
C ARG A 318 10.56 23.56 10.51
N PHE A 319 10.83 23.41 11.81
CA PHE A 319 10.05 22.53 12.68
C PHE A 319 8.62 22.99 12.91
N GLY A 320 8.37 24.31 12.88
CA GLY A 320 7.02 24.86 12.94
C GLY A 320 6.16 24.42 11.77
N GLU A 321 6.65 24.60 10.53
CA GLU A 321 5.92 24.14 9.33
C GLU A 321 5.82 22.61 9.26
N ALA A 322 6.87 21.90 9.69
CA ALA A 322 6.86 20.45 9.75
C ALA A 322 5.75 19.92 10.68
N LEU A 323 5.63 20.51 11.88
CA LEU A 323 4.59 20.15 12.83
C LEU A 323 3.19 20.46 12.29
N GLN A 324 2.98 21.64 11.70
CA GLN A 324 1.69 22.01 11.11
C GLN A 324 1.25 21.02 10.02
N CYS A 325 2.17 20.60 9.15
CA CYS A 325 1.87 19.62 8.11
C CYS A 325 1.52 18.27 8.73
N GLN A 326 2.26 17.83 9.76
CA GLN A 326 1.99 16.57 10.43
C GLN A 326 0.65 16.57 11.17
N GLU A 327 0.33 17.63 11.92
CA GLU A 327 -0.97 17.76 12.61
C GLU A 327 -2.14 17.70 11.63
N LEU A 328 -2.02 18.40 10.49
CA LEU A 328 -3.06 18.36 9.45
C LEU A 328 -3.14 16.99 8.76
N SER A 329 -2.01 16.32 8.53
CA SER A 329 -1.98 14.96 7.98
C SER A 329 -2.75 13.99 8.88
N THR A 330 -2.47 14.01 10.18
CA THR A 330 -3.15 13.16 11.17
C THR A 330 -4.66 13.43 11.20
N VAL A 331 -5.09 14.69 11.15
CA VAL A 331 -6.52 15.05 11.08
C VAL A 331 -7.20 14.48 9.83
N LEU A 332 -6.49 14.44 8.69
CA LEU A 332 -7.04 13.91 7.44
C LEU A 332 -7.09 12.37 7.40
N GLU A 333 -6.16 11.69 8.06
CA GLU A 333 -6.13 10.22 8.12
C GLU A 333 -7.15 9.64 9.11
N GLY A 334 -7.56 10.40 10.12
CA GLY A 334 -8.55 9.97 11.12
C GLY A 334 -7.96 9.10 12.24
N GLU A 335 -8.75 8.19 12.80
CA GLU A 335 -8.49 7.44 14.06
C GLU A 335 -7.17 6.64 14.17
N ALA A 336 -6.41 6.53 13.07
CA ALA A 336 -5.07 5.96 13.06
C ALA A 336 -4.01 7.02 13.46
N GLU A 337 -4.13 7.59 14.65
CA GLU A 337 -3.15 8.55 15.14
C GLU A 337 -1.83 7.82 15.43
N ASP A 338 -0.84 7.97 14.54
CA ASP A 338 0.56 7.68 14.85
C ASP A 338 1.09 8.75 15.80
N TYR A 339 0.65 8.64 17.06
CA TYR A 339 1.07 9.52 18.14
C TYR A 339 2.59 9.43 18.40
N THR A 340 3.22 8.30 18.10
CA THR A 340 4.68 8.15 18.23
C THR A 340 5.39 9.00 17.18
N GLY A 341 4.95 8.96 15.91
CA GLY A 341 5.43 9.84 14.86
C GLY A 341 5.19 11.32 15.20
N LEU A 342 3.99 11.68 15.65
CA LEU A 342 3.65 13.05 16.04
C LEU A 342 4.54 13.57 17.18
N ALA A 343 4.90 12.73 18.16
CA ALA A 343 5.79 13.10 19.25
C ALA A 343 7.19 13.53 18.77
N ILE A 344 7.69 12.96 17.68
CA ILE A 344 8.97 13.38 17.07
C ILE A 344 8.86 14.81 16.53
N TYR A 345 7.74 15.16 15.90
CA TYR A 345 7.50 16.52 15.40
C TYR A 345 7.30 17.52 16.55
N TYR A 346 6.57 17.15 17.61
CA TYR A 346 6.47 17.98 18.82
C TYR A 346 7.85 18.23 19.45
N LYS A 347 8.67 17.18 19.61
CA LYS A 347 10.03 17.33 20.14
C LYS A 347 10.88 18.25 19.28
N ASN A 348 10.86 18.09 17.97
CA ASN A 348 11.65 18.94 17.08
C ASN A 348 11.17 20.40 17.11
N ALA A 349 9.89 20.65 17.38
CA ALA A 349 9.33 21.98 17.60
C ALA A 349 9.51 22.52 19.04
N ASP A 350 10.36 21.87 19.86
CA ASP A 350 10.62 22.22 21.28
C ASP A 350 9.38 22.17 22.18
N ARG A 351 8.38 21.35 21.80
CA ARG A 351 7.14 21.11 22.55
C ARG A 351 7.21 19.78 23.30
N LEU A 352 8.14 19.68 24.25
CA LEU A 352 8.45 18.41 24.91
C LEU A 352 7.29 17.83 25.72
N ASP A 353 6.50 18.67 26.39
CA ASP A 353 5.31 18.23 27.14
C ASP A 353 4.24 17.62 26.23
N ASP A 354 4.02 18.23 25.05
CA ASP A 354 3.10 17.68 24.04
C ASP A 354 3.62 16.37 23.44
N ALA A 355 4.94 16.24 23.28
CA ALA A 355 5.57 15.00 22.84
C ALA A 355 5.36 13.87 23.87
N ILE A 356 5.51 14.17 25.16
CA ILE A 356 5.23 13.22 26.25
C ILE A 356 3.75 12.82 26.24
N TRP A 357 2.84 13.78 26.17
CA TRP A 357 1.40 13.51 26.10
C TRP A 357 1.04 12.60 24.92
N ALA A 358 1.58 12.87 23.72
CA ALA A 358 1.34 12.04 22.55
C ALA A 358 1.83 10.59 22.77
N LEU A 359 3.04 10.40 23.31
CA LEU A 359 3.55 9.05 23.61
C LEU A 359 2.73 8.33 24.68
N GLU A 360 2.19 9.05 25.67
CA GLU A 360 1.24 8.49 26.63
C GLU A 360 -0.05 8.02 25.95
N GLN A 361 -0.59 8.77 24.98
CA GLN A 361 -1.74 8.31 24.18
C GLN A 361 -1.39 7.08 23.32
N SER A 362 -0.19 7.06 22.74
CA SER A 362 0.33 5.91 21.98
C SER A 362 0.40 4.64 22.85
N LEU A 363 0.96 4.74 24.06
CA LEU A 363 1.03 3.62 25.01
C LEU A 363 -0.32 3.22 25.57
N ALA A 364 -1.28 4.13 25.72
CA ALA A 364 -2.64 3.77 26.12
C ALA A 364 -3.30 2.83 25.09
N LYS A 365 -3.00 3.01 23.80
CA LYS A 365 -3.48 2.14 22.70
C LYS A 365 -2.68 0.84 22.58
N ASN A 366 -1.36 0.90 22.73
CA ASN A 366 -0.49 -0.28 22.72
C ASN A 366 0.51 -0.25 23.88
N PRO A 367 0.12 -0.77 25.06
CA PRO A 367 0.96 -0.72 26.24
C PRO A 367 2.28 -1.46 26.08
N GLU A 368 2.35 -2.48 25.21
CA GLU A 368 3.50 -3.36 25.00
C GLU A 368 4.57 -2.80 24.05
N ASN A 369 4.33 -1.64 23.44
CA ASN A 369 5.27 -1.07 22.49
C ASN A 369 6.55 -0.58 23.18
N TRP A 370 7.59 -1.41 23.16
CA TRP A 370 8.89 -1.14 23.77
C TRP A 370 9.54 0.14 23.21
N ASN A 371 9.35 0.43 21.91
CA ASN A 371 9.94 1.59 21.27
C ASN A 371 9.29 2.87 21.82
N THR A 372 7.96 2.93 21.87
CA THR A 372 7.24 4.07 22.46
C THR A 372 7.63 4.29 23.93
N ARG A 373 7.79 3.21 24.72
CA ARG A 373 8.26 3.32 26.12
C ARG A 373 9.67 3.91 26.21
N LEU A 374 10.58 3.48 25.34
CA LEU A 374 11.95 3.98 25.29
C LEU A 374 11.99 5.47 24.90
N ILE A 375 11.19 5.88 23.92
CA ILE A 375 11.06 7.29 23.52
C ILE A 375 10.50 8.13 24.67
N LEU A 376 9.43 7.65 25.31
CA LEU A 376 8.82 8.33 26.45
C LEU A 376 9.80 8.49 27.62
N ALA A 377 10.56 7.44 27.93
CA ALA A 377 11.59 7.47 28.96
C ALA A 377 12.64 8.57 28.69
N GLY A 378 13.13 8.68 27.45
CA GLY A 378 14.10 9.70 27.05
C GLY A 378 13.53 11.11 27.20
N TYR A 379 12.28 11.32 26.80
CA TYR A 379 11.61 12.62 26.93
C TYR A 379 11.28 12.98 28.38
N MET A 380 10.90 12.02 29.21
CA MET A 380 10.72 12.23 30.65
C MET A 380 12.01 12.73 31.32
N ILE A 381 13.15 12.09 31.03
CA ILE A 381 14.45 12.53 31.57
C ILE A 381 14.76 13.96 31.12
N ARG A 382 14.55 14.28 29.84
CA ARG A 382 14.77 15.63 29.31
C ARG A 382 13.84 16.69 29.90
N ALA A 383 12.63 16.29 30.29
CA ALA A 383 11.67 17.16 30.99
C ALA A 383 11.96 17.27 32.50
N GLY A 384 13.07 16.71 33.00
CA GLY A 384 13.45 16.74 34.41
C GLY A 384 12.80 15.66 35.28
N ARG A 385 12.02 14.75 34.70
CA ARG A 385 11.42 13.58 35.37
C ARG A 385 12.39 12.39 35.33
N GLU A 386 13.59 12.59 35.90
CA GLU A 386 14.70 11.66 35.73
C GLU A 386 14.43 10.27 36.34
N GLU A 387 13.90 10.20 37.56
CA GLU A 387 13.58 8.93 38.24
C GLU A 387 12.53 8.12 37.45
N ASP A 388 11.44 8.77 37.04
CA ASP A 388 10.37 8.15 36.25
C ASP A 388 10.90 7.61 34.91
N GLY A 389 11.72 8.40 34.22
CA GLY A 389 12.24 8.02 32.91
C GLY A 389 13.23 6.85 32.98
N TRP A 390 14.13 6.82 33.97
CA TRP A 390 15.01 5.67 34.15
C TRP A 390 14.24 4.41 34.53
N LYS A 391 13.27 4.52 35.43
CA LYS A 391 12.38 3.41 35.80
C LYS A 391 11.61 2.88 34.59
N MET A 392 11.11 3.76 33.72
CA MET A 392 10.46 3.37 32.46
C MET A 392 11.43 2.64 31.54
N LYS A 393 12.65 3.16 31.37
CA LYS A 393 13.69 2.52 30.54
C LYS A 393 14.04 1.11 31.02
N GLU A 394 14.06 0.87 32.33
CA GLU A 394 14.32 -0.47 32.90
C GLU A 394 13.27 -1.52 32.50
N THR A 395 12.07 -1.10 32.08
CA THR A 395 11.02 -2.00 31.57
C THR A 395 11.17 -2.37 30.10
N VAL A 396 12.14 -1.76 29.39
CA VAL A 396 12.37 -1.98 27.96
C VAL A 396 13.29 -3.19 27.80
N GLU A 397 12.74 -4.27 27.25
CA GLU A 397 13.47 -5.49 26.92
C GLU A 397 13.88 -5.50 25.44
N ALA A 398 15.04 -6.07 25.14
CA ALA A 398 15.50 -6.23 23.77
C ALA A 398 14.59 -7.21 22.98
N PRO A 399 14.10 -6.83 21.79
CA PRO A 399 13.26 -7.71 20.99
C PRO A 399 14.08 -8.86 20.39
N ARG A 400 13.41 -9.97 20.07
CA ARG A 400 14.03 -11.14 19.40
C ARG A 400 14.28 -10.91 17.90
N VAL A 401 13.54 -9.99 17.31
CA VAL A 401 13.61 -9.59 15.90
C VAL A 401 13.92 -8.09 15.84
N GLU A 402 14.33 -7.58 14.67
CA GLU A 402 14.62 -6.15 14.47
C GLU A 402 15.73 -5.60 15.38
N VAL A 403 16.78 -6.40 15.62
CA VAL A 403 17.89 -6.02 16.52
C VAL A 403 18.57 -4.72 16.09
N GLU A 404 18.75 -4.46 14.79
CA GLU A 404 19.29 -3.18 14.29
C GLU A 404 18.44 -1.98 14.72
N PHE A 405 17.11 -2.11 14.60
CA PHE A 405 16.16 -1.06 14.96
C PHE A 405 16.17 -0.80 16.47
N PHE A 406 16.26 -1.86 17.28
CA PHE A 406 16.45 -1.74 18.72
C PHE A 406 17.73 -0.98 19.08
N GLU A 407 18.87 -1.37 18.50
CA GLU A 407 20.16 -0.72 18.76
C GLU A 407 20.16 0.75 18.31
N THR A 408 19.47 1.07 17.22
CA THR A 408 19.29 2.47 16.75
C THR A 408 18.50 3.31 17.76
N ASN A 409 17.40 2.77 18.30
CA ASN A 409 16.58 3.50 19.28
C ASN A 409 17.29 3.59 20.65
N MET A 410 18.09 2.60 21.03
CA MET A 410 18.94 2.68 22.23
C MET A 410 20.04 3.75 22.07
N ALA A 411 20.66 3.84 20.90
CA ALA A 411 21.60 4.91 20.58
C ALA A 411 20.90 6.28 20.68
N TRP A 412 19.73 6.42 20.07
CA TRP A 412 18.92 7.62 20.19
C TRP A 412 18.62 7.98 21.66
N PHE A 413 18.17 7.02 22.48
CA PHE A 413 17.84 7.25 23.88
C PHE A 413 19.05 7.80 24.64
N TYR A 414 20.18 7.08 24.61
CA TYR A 414 21.38 7.48 25.34
C TYR A 414 21.98 8.80 24.81
N GLY A 415 21.92 9.02 23.50
CA GLY A 415 22.33 10.30 22.90
C GLY A 415 21.45 11.46 23.38
N SER A 416 20.14 11.26 23.43
CA SER A 416 19.18 12.28 23.85
C SER A 416 19.39 12.70 25.32
N VAL A 417 19.69 11.75 26.21
CA VAL A 417 19.92 12.00 27.65
C VAL A 417 21.37 12.32 27.99
N GLY A 418 22.27 12.42 27.00
CA GLY A 418 23.65 12.89 27.20
C GLY A 418 24.66 11.82 27.64
N LYS A 419 24.31 10.54 27.57
CA LYS A 419 25.18 9.40 27.96
C LYS A 419 26.07 8.98 26.79
N LYS A 420 27.17 9.72 26.57
CA LYS A 420 28.04 9.57 25.38
C LYS A 420 28.58 8.14 25.18
N ALA A 421 29.04 7.48 26.25
CA ALA A 421 29.69 6.17 26.12
C ALA A 421 28.71 5.10 25.61
N GLU A 422 27.54 5.04 26.24
CA GLU A 422 26.45 4.12 25.88
C GLU A 422 25.86 4.48 24.51
N PHE A 423 25.72 5.77 24.21
CA PHE A 423 25.32 6.26 22.89
C PHE A 423 26.22 5.70 21.77
N LEU A 424 27.54 5.88 21.89
CA LEU A 424 28.48 5.42 20.88
C LEU A 424 28.55 3.88 20.79
N GLU A 425 28.37 3.17 21.91
CA GLU A 425 28.30 1.71 21.92
C GLU A 425 27.10 1.21 21.10
N HIS A 426 25.90 1.69 21.41
CA HIS A 426 24.67 1.29 20.72
C HIS A 426 24.65 1.75 19.26
N LEU A 427 25.16 2.95 18.97
CA LEU A 427 25.30 3.44 17.61
C LEU A 427 26.25 2.55 16.79
N GLY A 428 27.34 2.07 17.40
CA GLY A 428 28.27 1.14 16.76
C GLY A 428 27.61 -0.19 16.41
N LYS A 429 26.85 -0.78 17.35
CA LYS A 429 26.09 -2.01 17.10
C LYS A 429 25.07 -1.84 15.97
N ALA A 430 24.32 -0.74 15.99
CA ALA A 430 23.35 -0.42 14.95
C ALA A 430 24.03 -0.30 13.57
N LEU A 431 25.14 0.45 13.50
CA LEU A 431 25.92 0.59 12.27
C LEU A 431 26.45 -0.76 11.78
N ASP A 432 27.03 -1.60 12.65
CA ASP A 432 27.56 -2.92 12.31
C ASP A 432 26.48 -3.86 11.73
N LEU A 433 25.26 -3.83 12.29
CA LEU A 433 24.13 -4.63 11.82
C LEU A 433 23.53 -4.11 10.51
N SER A 434 23.63 -2.80 10.27
CA SER A 434 22.97 -2.17 9.13
C SER A 434 23.53 -2.62 7.79
N GLN A 435 22.62 -2.88 6.84
CA GLN A 435 22.95 -3.26 5.46
C GLN A 435 22.66 -2.14 4.45
N SER A 436 22.11 -1.01 4.91
CA SER A 436 21.63 0.08 4.07
C SER A 436 22.24 1.41 4.47
N ALA A 437 22.48 2.28 3.49
CA ALA A 437 22.86 3.68 3.73
C ALA A 437 21.77 4.49 4.47
N HIS A 438 20.54 3.97 4.60
CA HIS A 438 19.44 4.66 5.27
C HIS A 438 19.79 5.08 6.71
N ILE A 439 20.52 4.23 7.46
CA ILE A 439 20.93 4.57 8.83
C ILE A 439 21.82 5.83 8.86
N LEU A 440 22.62 6.07 7.81
CA LEU A 440 23.45 7.27 7.72
C LEU A 440 22.60 8.53 7.55
N SER A 441 21.56 8.47 6.73
CA SER A 441 20.61 9.59 6.55
C SER A 441 19.84 9.89 7.83
N TYR A 442 19.43 8.85 8.57
CA TYR A 442 18.84 9.03 9.90
C TYR A 442 19.83 9.72 10.85
N ILE A 443 21.06 9.21 10.94
CA ILE A 443 22.11 9.78 11.78
C ILE A 443 22.34 11.24 11.40
N GLU A 444 22.36 11.62 10.12
CA GLU A 444 22.58 12.99 9.63
C GLU A 444 21.43 13.96 9.95
N THR A 445 20.19 13.47 10.03
CA THR A 445 19.01 14.33 10.25
C THR A 445 18.50 14.36 11.69
N GLU A 446 18.93 13.44 12.56
CA GLU A 446 18.52 13.42 13.96
C GLU A 446 19.09 14.61 14.74
N VAL A 447 18.19 15.43 15.28
CA VAL A 447 18.50 16.66 16.02
C VAL A 447 19.21 16.34 17.33
N ASP A 448 18.86 15.23 17.98
CA ASP A 448 19.48 14.86 19.27
C ASP A 448 20.96 14.48 19.12
N PHE A 449 21.40 14.16 17.90
CA PHE A 449 22.80 13.87 17.60
C PHE A 449 23.64 15.12 17.33
N ASP A 450 23.04 16.31 17.23
CA ASP A 450 23.75 17.56 16.94
C ASP A 450 24.90 17.84 17.91
N ARG A 451 24.68 17.56 19.21
CA ARG A 451 25.67 17.75 20.26
C ARG A 451 26.93 16.88 20.09
N TYR A 452 26.88 15.86 19.24
CA TYR A 452 27.98 14.92 18.99
C TYR A 452 28.63 15.11 17.62
N ARG A 453 28.14 16.02 16.76
CA ARG A 453 28.63 16.17 15.37
C ARG A 453 30.10 16.53 15.26
N GLU A 454 30.60 17.31 16.21
CA GLU A 454 32.01 17.73 16.31
C GLU A 454 32.86 16.76 17.13
N ASP A 455 32.26 15.73 17.72
CA ASP A 455 32.96 14.76 18.56
C ASP A 455 33.84 13.83 17.71
N PRO A 456 35.15 13.70 18.01
CA PRO A 456 36.07 12.88 17.23
C PRO A 456 35.67 11.39 17.20
N ASP A 457 35.16 10.85 18.31
CA ASP A 457 34.80 9.44 18.40
C ASP A 457 33.56 9.14 17.57
N PHE A 458 32.57 10.04 17.61
CA PHE A 458 31.38 9.97 16.77
C PHE A 458 31.74 10.03 15.28
N ARG A 459 32.58 10.99 14.87
CA ARG A 459 33.03 11.12 13.48
C ARG A 459 33.79 9.89 13.00
N ALA A 460 34.72 9.39 13.81
CA ALA A 460 35.48 8.19 13.50
C ALA A 460 34.56 6.96 13.36
N LEU A 461 33.58 6.83 14.24
CA LEU A 461 32.61 5.73 14.20
C LEU A 461 31.76 5.76 12.94
N VAL A 462 31.20 6.91 12.57
CA VAL A 462 30.36 7.04 11.36
C VAL A 462 31.20 6.81 10.10
N GLU A 463 32.39 7.42 10.01
CA GLU A 463 33.25 7.30 8.83
C GLU A 463 33.78 5.87 8.62
N LYS A 464 34.07 5.14 9.71
CA LYS A 464 34.46 3.72 9.65
C LYS A 464 33.43 2.87 8.90
N HIS A 465 32.14 3.16 9.05
CA HIS A 465 31.06 2.38 8.44
C HIS A 465 30.57 2.97 7.11
N ARG A 466 30.79 4.26 6.87
CA ARG A 466 30.29 4.98 5.68
C ARG A 466 30.65 4.26 4.38
N ARG A 467 31.91 3.88 4.16
CA ARG A 467 32.33 3.19 2.93
C ARG A 467 31.58 1.88 2.68
N ARG A 468 31.39 1.08 3.74
CA ARG A 468 30.67 -0.20 3.65
C ARG A 468 29.20 0.03 3.30
N LEU A 469 28.57 1.01 3.94
CA LEU A 469 27.13 1.29 3.78
C LEU A 469 26.79 2.03 2.49
N MET A 470 27.70 2.84 1.96
CA MET A 470 27.54 3.56 0.69
C MET A 470 27.86 2.69 -0.54
N GLY A 471 28.44 1.49 -0.34
CA GLY A 471 28.78 0.59 -1.45
C GLY A 471 30.06 0.97 -2.20
N ASP A 472 30.87 1.91 -1.69
CA ASP A 472 32.13 2.40 -2.29
C ASP A 472 33.29 1.38 -2.23
N GLY A 473 32.98 0.09 -2.18
CA GLY A 473 33.92 -1.00 -1.90
C GLY A 473 33.85 -2.20 -2.87
N ARG A 474 33.29 -2.04 -4.07
CA ARG A 474 33.39 -3.03 -5.15
C ARG A 474 33.69 -2.40 -6.50
#